data_AF-A0A420SGB7-F1
#
_entry.id   AF-A0A420SGB7-F1
#
_cell.length_a   1.000
_cell.length_b   1.000
_cell.length_c   1.000
_cell.angle_alpha   90.00
_cell.angle_beta   90.00
_cell.angle_gamma   90.00
#
_symmetry.space_group_name_H-M   'P 1'
#
loop_
_entity.id
_entity.type
_entity.pdbx_description
1 polymer ?
#
loop_
_entity_poly.entity_id
_entity_poly.type
_entity_poly.pdbx_seq_one_letter_code
_entity_poly.pdbx_strand_id
1 'polypeptide(L)'
;MDLSGSMVLDQTPHFRAYQVDPAPNLDEAMDSIEGSSRDIKVLLASLLKLSNLAAGKSERELSQDSVLLEELQASVYTTLTLPRFSPDMRQHPLASCLITYEMFRLAVLLYLSGPVTFLAGNRTFNVVTPHLRGRLLRMYREHRLGWMGQEHVELFILVVGTLTEVGQDRQTLVVELQRIMRVQGLRWNGLVDKLRSMAWVDVVWSAGLDKLHKDLAIL
;
A
#
# COMPACT_ATOMS: atom_id res chain seq x y z
N MET A 1 45.01 -1.34 -7.84
CA MET A 1 43.99 -1.62 -6.81
C MET A 1 42.71 -1.88 -7.56
N ASP A 2 42.42 -3.17 -7.76
CA ASP A 2 41.22 -3.61 -8.46
C ASP A 2 40.03 -3.45 -7.53
N LEU A 3 39.10 -2.57 -7.93
CA LEU A 3 37.76 -2.50 -7.37
C LEU A 3 37.02 -3.75 -7.85
N SER A 4 37.13 -4.84 -7.12
CA SER A 4 36.24 -5.99 -7.28
C SER A 4 34.81 -5.52 -7.01
N GLY A 5 34.10 -5.19 -8.09
CA GLY A 5 32.69 -4.87 -8.08
C GLY A 5 31.92 -6.00 -7.41
N SER A 6 31.25 -5.66 -6.32
CA SER A 6 30.43 -6.57 -5.55
C SER A 6 29.34 -7.17 -6.45
N MET A 7 29.47 -8.46 -6.76
CA MET A 7 28.52 -9.29 -7.53
C MET A 7 27.15 -9.46 -6.86
N VAL A 8 26.85 -8.71 -5.79
CA VAL A 8 25.56 -8.78 -5.08
C VAL A 8 24.42 -8.18 -5.91
N LEU A 9 24.72 -7.22 -6.81
CA LEU A 9 23.72 -6.60 -7.69
C LEU A 9 23.44 -7.39 -8.98
N ASP A 10 24.31 -8.35 -9.33
CA ASP A 10 24.13 -9.25 -10.50
C ASP A 10 23.28 -10.49 -10.17
N GLN A 11 22.83 -10.63 -8.93
CA GLN A 11 21.87 -11.67 -8.59
C GLN A 11 20.53 -11.33 -9.25
N THR A 12 20.01 -12.29 -10.03
CA THR A 12 18.63 -12.30 -10.49
C THR A 12 17.76 -11.96 -9.29
N PRO A 13 16.93 -10.91 -9.34
CA PRO A 13 16.31 -10.44 -8.13
C PRO A 13 15.47 -11.58 -7.57
N HIS A 14 15.61 -11.85 -6.27
CA HIS A 14 14.88 -12.89 -5.53
C HIS A 14 13.36 -12.63 -5.46
N PHE A 15 12.81 -11.86 -6.40
CA PHE A 15 11.39 -11.66 -6.67
C PHE A 15 10.76 -12.94 -7.26
N ARG A 16 10.91 -14.09 -6.60
CA ARG A 16 9.98 -15.19 -6.84
C ARG A 16 8.62 -14.77 -6.30
N ALA A 17 7.66 -14.58 -7.21
CA ALA A 17 6.27 -14.69 -6.80
C ALA A 17 6.09 -16.13 -6.29
N TYR A 18 5.60 -16.29 -5.07
CA TYR A 18 5.19 -17.61 -4.59
C TYR A 18 4.06 -18.09 -5.50
N GLN A 19 4.37 -19.07 -6.34
CA GLN A 19 3.38 -19.92 -6.97
C GLN A 19 3.05 -20.96 -5.91
N VAL A 20 1.90 -20.78 -5.24
CA VAL A 20 1.38 -21.83 -4.35
C VAL A 20 0.97 -23.00 -5.24
N ASP A 21 1.39 -24.21 -4.87
CA ASP A 21 1.05 -25.41 -5.64
C ASP A 21 -0.47 -25.52 -5.83
N PRO A 22 -0.95 -25.97 -7.00
CA PRO A 22 -2.38 -26.04 -7.30
C PRO A 22 -3.13 -27.08 -6.44
N ALA A 23 -2.40 -27.95 -5.72
CA ALA A 23 -2.92 -28.85 -4.69
C ALA A 23 -2.07 -28.71 -3.42
N PRO A 24 -2.22 -27.62 -2.66
CA PRO A 24 -1.41 -27.39 -1.48
C PRO A 24 -1.81 -28.38 -0.39
N ASN A 25 -0.82 -28.90 0.32
CA ASN A 25 -1.06 -29.51 1.62
C ASN A 25 -1.74 -28.46 2.51
N LEU A 26 -2.78 -28.86 3.25
CA LEU A 26 -3.57 -27.94 4.09
C LEU A 26 -2.68 -27.11 5.03
N ASP A 27 -1.62 -27.73 5.56
CA ASP A 27 -0.66 -27.12 6.48
C ASP A 27 0.15 -25.98 5.81
N GLU A 28 0.68 -26.20 4.60
CA GLU A 28 1.40 -25.15 3.85
C GLU A 28 0.48 -23.97 3.48
N ALA A 29 -0.78 -24.29 3.22
CA ALA A 29 -1.82 -23.32 2.92
C ALA A 29 -2.13 -22.45 4.17
N MET A 30 -2.22 -23.08 5.34
CA MET A 30 -2.41 -22.39 6.62
C MET A 30 -1.20 -21.54 7.01
N ASP A 31 0.02 -22.07 6.86
CA ASP A 31 1.27 -21.33 7.11
C ASP A 31 1.35 -20.07 6.24
N SER A 32 0.91 -20.16 4.98
CA SER A 32 0.86 -19.02 4.07
C SER A 32 -0.13 -17.93 4.51
N ILE A 33 -1.30 -18.32 5.05
CA ILE A 33 -2.26 -17.35 5.61
C ILE A 33 -1.69 -16.69 6.85
N GLU A 34 -1.15 -17.49 7.77
CA GLU A 34 -0.58 -16.96 9.02
C GLU A 34 0.59 -16.02 8.75
N GLY A 35 1.45 -16.39 7.78
CA GLY A 35 2.49 -15.53 7.24
C GLY A 35 1.91 -14.22 6.69
N SER A 36 0.93 -14.29 5.79
CA SER A 36 0.32 -13.08 5.21
C SER A 36 -0.31 -12.15 6.26
N SER A 37 -0.98 -12.70 7.28
CA SER A 37 -1.57 -11.92 8.38
C SER A 37 -0.50 -11.24 9.24
N ARG A 38 0.62 -11.93 9.49
CA ARG A 38 1.78 -11.38 10.18
C ARG A 38 2.41 -10.25 9.37
N ASP A 39 2.56 -10.45 8.06
CA ASP A 39 3.17 -9.47 7.17
C ASP A 39 2.29 -8.20 7.05
N ILE A 40 0.97 -8.32 7.02
CA ILE A 40 0.04 -7.17 7.12
C ILE A 40 0.31 -6.39 8.41
N LYS A 41 0.45 -7.07 9.56
CA LYS A 41 0.72 -6.42 10.84
C LYS A 41 2.07 -5.69 10.84
N VAL A 42 3.09 -6.29 10.23
CA VAL A 42 4.41 -5.65 10.06
C VAL A 42 4.27 -4.36 9.25
N LEU A 43 3.60 -4.42 8.11
CA LEU A 43 3.37 -3.24 7.26
C LEU A 43 2.57 -2.15 7.98
N LEU A 44 1.50 -2.51 8.69
CA LEU A 44 0.72 -1.56 9.49
C LEU A 44 1.57 -0.90 10.59
N ALA A 45 2.41 -1.68 11.28
CA ALA A 45 3.30 -1.17 12.31
C ALA A 45 4.33 -0.17 11.74
N SER A 46 4.91 -0.46 10.58
CA SER A 46 5.81 0.45 9.86
C SER A 46 5.11 1.75 9.47
N LEU A 47 3.93 1.67 8.86
CA LEU A 47 3.15 2.85 8.47
C LEU A 47 2.76 3.72 9.69
N LEU A 48 2.34 3.09 10.79
CA LEU A 48 2.02 3.78 12.03
C LEU A 48 3.24 4.45 12.64
N LYS A 49 4.39 3.78 12.64
CA LYS A 49 5.64 4.35 13.14
C LYS A 49 6.07 5.57 12.32
N LEU A 50 5.97 5.50 10.99
CA LEU A 50 6.18 6.65 10.12
C LEU A 50 5.20 7.80 10.40
N SER A 51 3.91 7.49 10.58
CA SER A 51 2.88 8.48 10.95
C SER A 51 3.24 9.23 12.23
N ASN A 52 3.61 8.47 13.28
CA ASN A 52 3.98 9.04 14.57
C ASN A 52 5.27 9.86 14.50
N LEU A 53 6.27 9.41 13.74
CA LEU A 53 7.53 10.15 13.57
C LEU A 53 7.32 11.46 12.80
N ALA A 54 6.43 11.48 11.81
CA ALA A 54 6.16 12.65 10.99
C ALA A 54 5.17 13.64 11.63
N ALA A 55 4.39 13.21 12.62
CA ALA A 55 3.33 14.00 13.22
C ALA A 55 3.82 15.36 13.74
N GLY A 56 3.15 16.43 13.31
CA GLY A 56 3.39 17.79 13.79
C GLY A 56 4.65 18.47 13.26
N LYS A 57 5.42 17.83 12.37
CA LYS A 57 6.66 18.38 11.81
C LYS A 57 6.43 19.10 10.49
N SER A 58 7.17 20.19 10.29
CA SER A 58 7.26 20.90 9.01
C SER A 58 8.11 20.14 7.99
N GLU A 59 7.97 20.45 6.70
CA GLU A 59 8.78 19.88 5.60
C GLU A 59 10.28 19.91 5.90
N ARG A 60 10.78 21.04 6.44
CA ARG A 60 12.19 21.21 6.77
C ARG A 60 12.62 20.27 7.89
N GLU A 61 11.83 20.17 8.97
CA GLU A 61 12.12 19.26 10.09
C GLU A 61 12.10 17.81 9.64
N LEU A 62 11.13 17.42 8.81
CA LEU A 62 11.03 16.07 8.26
C LEU A 62 12.26 15.69 7.43
N SER A 63 12.78 16.61 6.60
CA SER A 63 13.95 16.37 5.75
C SER A 63 15.26 16.19 6.52
N GLN A 64 15.32 16.62 7.78
CA GLN A 64 16.51 16.59 8.63
C GLN A 64 16.42 15.52 9.73
N ASP A 65 15.29 14.84 9.84
CA ASP A 65 15.05 13.82 10.84
C ASP A 65 15.65 12.48 10.42
N SER A 66 16.82 12.15 10.96
CA SER A 66 17.50 10.89 10.65
C SER A 66 16.68 9.65 11.04
N VAL A 67 15.91 9.72 12.13
CA VAL A 67 15.10 8.58 12.60
C VAL A 67 13.95 8.32 11.64
N LEU A 68 13.30 9.38 11.16
CA LEU A 68 12.26 9.28 10.12
C LEU A 68 12.83 8.71 8.82
N LEU A 69 14.00 9.20 8.39
CA LEU A 69 14.62 8.76 7.14
C LEU A 69 15.05 7.28 7.20
N GLU A 70 15.66 6.86 8.31
CA GLU A 70 16.00 5.45 8.56
C GLU A 70 14.75 4.57 8.58
N GLU A 71 13.68 5.02 9.26
CA GLU A 71 12.42 4.27 9.30
C GLU A 71 11.76 4.19 7.92
N LEU A 72 11.82 5.26 7.12
CA LEU A 72 11.29 5.28 5.76
C LEU A 72 12.04 4.30 4.87
N GLN A 73 13.38 4.30 4.95
CA GLN A 73 14.22 3.34 4.24
C GLN A 73 13.90 1.90 4.67
N ALA A 74 13.79 1.65 5.98
CA ALA A 74 13.45 0.33 6.52
C ALA A 74 12.06 -0.14 6.06
N SER A 75 11.08 0.76 6.04
CA SER A 75 9.71 0.47 5.60
C SER A 75 9.67 0.12 4.10
N VAL A 76 10.39 0.86 3.27
CA VAL A 76 10.52 0.57 1.83
C VAL A 76 11.20 -0.78 1.62
N TYR A 77 12.33 -1.03 2.29
CA TYR A 77 13.06 -2.29 2.19
C TYR A 77 12.20 -3.48 2.62
N THR A 78 11.52 -3.36 3.76
CA THR A 78 10.61 -4.39 4.28
C THR A 78 9.51 -4.68 3.25
N THR A 79 8.81 -3.66 2.75
CA THR A 79 7.72 -3.84 1.77
C THR A 79 8.18 -4.51 0.47
N LEU A 80 9.42 -4.25 0.06
CA LEU A 80 10.00 -4.83 -1.16
C LEU A 80 10.45 -6.29 -1.00
N THR A 81 10.86 -6.68 0.20
CA THR A 81 11.41 -8.01 0.54
C THR A 81 10.37 -8.99 1.05
N LEU A 82 9.23 -8.51 1.54
CA LEU A 82 8.12 -9.37 1.92
C LEU A 82 7.63 -10.25 0.75
N PRO A 83 7.09 -11.45 1.04
CA PRO A 83 6.60 -12.40 0.03
C PRO A 83 5.64 -11.75 -0.98
N ARG A 84 5.69 -12.19 -2.23
CA ARG A 84 4.79 -11.71 -3.29
C ARG A 84 3.91 -12.85 -3.76
N PHE A 85 2.64 -12.56 -3.98
CA PHE A 85 1.68 -13.56 -4.49
C PHE A 85 1.13 -13.14 -5.85
N SER A 86 1.01 -14.11 -6.76
CA SER A 86 0.47 -13.85 -8.09
C SER A 86 -1.05 -13.64 -8.03
N PRO A 87 -1.60 -12.64 -8.74
CA PRO A 87 -3.05 -12.46 -8.86
C PRO A 87 -3.74 -13.58 -9.67
N ASP A 88 -2.99 -14.43 -10.38
CA ASP A 88 -3.57 -15.53 -11.19
C ASP A 88 -4.00 -16.76 -10.37
N MET A 89 -4.03 -16.68 -9.03
CA MET A 89 -4.47 -17.76 -8.13
C MET A 89 -6.00 -17.97 -8.11
N ARG A 90 -6.69 -17.85 -9.25
CA ARG A 90 -8.16 -17.84 -9.35
C ARG A 90 -8.86 -19.12 -8.86
N GLN A 91 -8.12 -20.21 -8.69
CA GLN A 91 -8.65 -21.52 -8.27
C GLN A 91 -8.23 -21.91 -6.85
N HIS A 92 -7.46 -21.08 -6.15
CA HIS A 92 -6.95 -21.41 -4.82
C HIS A 92 -8.01 -21.09 -3.74
N PRO A 93 -8.35 -22.02 -2.83
CA PRO A 93 -9.33 -21.78 -1.76
C PRO A 93 -9.00 -20.57 -0.88
N LEU A 94 -7.70 -20.25 -0.78
CA LEU A 94 -7.16 -19.16 0.04
C LEU A 94 -6.80 -17.91 -0.79
N ALA A 95 -7.18 -17.88 -2.07
CA ALA A 95 -6.84 -16.78 -2.99
C ALA A 95 -7.24 -15.42 -2.42
N SER A 96 -8.43 -15.30 -1.83
CA SER A 96 -8.90 -14.04 -1.24
C SER A 96 -7.99 -13.52 -0.12
N CYS A 97 -7.41 -14.42 0.68
CA CYS A 97 -6.51 -14.05 1.77
C CYS A 97 -5.21 -13.47 1.24
N LEU A 98 -4.52 -14.25 0.41
CA LEU A 98 -3.22 -13.92 -0.15
C LEU A 98 -3.29 -12.72 -1.11
N ILE A 99 -4.39 -12.58 -1.86
CA ILE A 99 -4.59 -11.47 -2.77
C ILE A 99 -4.88 -10.17 -2.03
N THR A 100 -5.63 -10.21 -0.93
CA THR A 100 -5.82 -9.02 -0.09
C THR A 100 -4.48 -8.56 0.48
N TYR A 101 -3.65 -9.49 0.97
CA TYR A 101 -2.29 -9.16 1.39
C TYR A 101 -1.47 -8.54 0.25
N GLU A 102 -1.46 -9.12 -0.96
CA GLU A 102 -0.70 -8.57 -2.09
C GLU A 102 -1.23 -7.19 -2.51
N MET A 103 -2.54 -6.97 -2.47
CA MET A 103 -3.16 -5.67 -2.72
C MET A 103 -2.73 -4.65 -1.66
N PHE A 104 -2.72 -5.04 -0.38
CA PHE A 104 -2.25 -4.17 0.69
C PHE A 104 -0.77 -3.85 0.55
N ARG A 105 0.08 -4.86 0.32
CA ARG A 105 1.52 -4.70 0.09
C ARG A 105 1.80 -3.76 -1.09
N LEU A 106 1.05 -3.89 -2.18
CA LEU A 106 1.13 -2.99 -3.33
C LEU A 106 0.67 -1.57 -2.98
N ALA A 107 -0.44 -1.42 -2.24
CA ALA A 107 -0.90 -0.12 -1.77
C ALA A 107 0.14 0.54 -0.84
N VAL A 108 0.78 -0.20 0.07
CA VAL A 108 1.87 0.32 0.91
C VAL A 108 3.03 0.82 0.05
N LEU A 109 3.44 0.05 -0.96
CA LEU A 109 4.52 0.47 -1.85
C LEU A 109 4.18 1.75 -2.63
N LEU A 110 2.95 1.84 -3.15
CA LEU A 110 2.44 3.04 -3.83
C LEU A 110 2.40 4.24 -2.88
N TYR A 111 1.93 4.02 -1.66
CA TYR A 111 1.90 5.05 -0.63
C TYR A 111 3.30 5.54 -0.25
N LEU A 112 4.28 4.65 -0.05
CA LEU A 112 5.65 5.03 0.34
C LEU A 112 6.38 5.82 -0.75
N SER A 113 5.97 5.69 -2.02
CA SER A 113 6.50 6.50 -3.11
C SER A 113 6.26 8.01 -2.89
N GLY A 114 5.17 8.38 -2.23
CA GLY A 114 4.84 9.78 -1.91
C GLY A 114 5.88 10.40 -0.96
N PRO A 115 6.05 9.88 0.27
CA PRO A 115 7.04 10.39 1.23
C PRO A 115 8.47 10.39 0.68
N VAL A 116 8.87 9.33 -0.04
CA VAL A 116 10.20 9.25 -0.66
C VAL A 116 10.40 10.39 -1.67
N THR A 117 9.42 10.62 -2.53
CA THR A 117 9.48 11.68 -3.56
C THR A 117 9.42 13.08 -2.93
N PHE A 118 8.62 13.23 -1.87
CA PHE A 118 8.49 14.46 -1.08
C PHE A 118 9.80 14.88 -0.45
N LEU A 119 10.44 13.96 0.27
CA LEU A 119 11.70 14.25 0.96
C LEU A 119 12.88 14.40 -0.01
N ALA A 120 12.79 13.84 -1.22
CA ALA A 120 13.72 14.11 -2.31
C ALA A 120 13.54 15.51 -2.95
N GLY A 121 12.58 16.32 -2.49
CA GLY A 121 12.30 17.67 -3.01
C GLY A 121 11.50 17.68 -4.31
N ASN A 122 11.03 16.51 -4.77
CA ASN A 122 10.22 16.43 -5.96
C ASN A 122 8.74 16.68 -5.62
N ARG A 123 8.23 17.83 -6.07
CA ARG A 123 6.85 18.28 -5.83
C ARG A 123 5.83 17.77 -6.84
N THR A 124 6.27 17.00 -7.84
CA THR A 124 5.37 16.35 -8.81
C THR A 124 4.86 15.01 -8.26
N PHE A 125 4.19 15.08 -7.12
CA PHE A 125 3.60 13.94 -6.38
C PHE A 125 2.64 13.08 -7.21
N ASN A 126 2.14 13.62 -8.33
CA ASN A 126 1.18 12.95 -9.20
C ASN A 126 1.82 11.96 -10.18
N VAL A 127 3.16 11.83 -10.21
CA VAL A 127 3.84 10.84 -11.04
C VAL A 127 4.15 9.61 -10.20
N VAL A 128 3.09 8.96 -9.72
CA VAL A 128 3.18 7.55 -9.32
C VAL A 128 3.83 6.80 -10.46
N THR A 129 4.83 5.98 -10.13
CA THR A 129 5.55 5.11 -11.06
C THR A 129 4.58 4.52 -12.09
N PRO A 130 4.63 4.93 -13.37
CA PRO A 130 3.69 4.49 -14.39
C PRO A 130 3.58 2.96 -14.48
N HIS A 131 4.67 2.28 -14.12
CA HIS A 131 4.80 0.82 -14.08
C HIS A 131 3.88 0.09 -13.09
N LEU A 132 3.30 0.78 -12.10
CA LEU A 132 2.38 0.18 -11.12
C LEU A 132 0.91 0.60 -11.33
N ARG A 133 0.65 1.49 -12.29
CA ARG A 133 -0.70 1.98 -12.62
C ARG A 133 -1.61 0.85 -13.11
N GLY A 134 -2.88 0.89 -12.75
CA GLY A 134 -3.91 -0.08 -13.11
C GLY A 134 -3.80 -1.42 -12.41
N ARG A 135 -2.66 -1.75 -11.79
CA ARG A 135 -2.44 -3.06 -11.16
C ARG A 135 -3.31 -3.25 -9.92
N LEU A 136 -3.41 -2.23 -9.06
CA LEU A 136 -4.22 -2.31 -7.85
C LEU A 136 -5.71 -2.41 -8.19
N LEU A 137 -6.18 -1.61 -9.14
CA LEU A 137 -7.57 -1.67 -9.62
C LEU A 137 -7.88 -3.02 -10.27
N ARG A 138 -6.98 -3.55 -11.10
CA ARG A 138 -7.17 -4.87 -11.74
C ARG A 138 -7.36 -5.95 -10.67
N MET A 139 -6.48 -5.98 -9.67
CA MET A 139 -6.60 -6.93 -8.56
C MET A 139 -7.91 -6.75 -7.79
N TYR A 140 -8.33 -5.51 -7.51
CA TYR A 140 -9.60 -5.20 -6.84
C TYR A 140 -10.83 -5.64 -7.65
N ARG A 141 -10.82 -5.49 -8.99
CA ARG A 141 -11.92 -5.92 -9.86
C ARG A 141 -12.01 -7.44 -9.97
N GLU A 142 -10.86 -8.10 -10.10
CA GLU A 142 -10.77 -9.55 -10.28
C GLU A 142 -11.04 -10.31 -8.97
N HIS A 143 -10.75 -9.69 -7.83
CA HIS A 143 -10.87 -10.32 -6.52
C HIS A 143 -11.58 -9.38 -5.56
N ARG A 144 -12.72 -9.83 -5.03
CA ARG A 144 -13.35 -9.13 -3.90
C ARG A 144 -12.44 -9.28 -2.67
N LEU A 145 -12.22 -8.17 -1.98
CA LEU A 145 -11.52 -8.18 -0.69
C LEU A 145 -12.30 -9.09 0.26
N GLY A 146 -11.62 -10.11 0.77
CA GLY A 146 -12.24 -11.21 1.52
C GLY A 146 -11.68 -11.31 2.91
N TRP A 147 -11.79 -10.24 3.72
CA TRP A 147 -11.40 -10.24 5.13
C TRP A 147 -12.47 -9.56 5.97
N MET A 148 -13.22 -10.37 6.72
CA MET A 148 -14.03 -9.88 7.83
C MET A 148 -13.09 -9.26 8.88
N GLY A 149 -13.33 -8.01 9.29
CA GLY A 149 -12.62 -7.35 10.38
C GLY A 149 -11.31 -6.62 10.02
N GLN A 150 -11.01 -6.41 8.73
CA GLN A 150 -9.92 -5.53 8.28
C GLN A 150 -10.42 -4.36 7.43
N GLU A 151 -11.50 -3.69 7.86
CA GLU A 151 -12.07 -2.56 7.11
C GLU A 151 -11.06 -1.44 6.86
N HIS A 152 -10.10 -1.27 7.78
CA HIS A 152 -9.05 -0.26 7.69
C HIS A 152 -8.07 -0.52 6.53
N VAL A 153 -7.76 -1.79 6.26
CA VAL A 153 -6.87 -2.20 5.14
C VAL A 153 -7.57 -1.96 3.80
N GLU A 154 -8.84 -2.33 3.70
CA GLU A 154 -9.65 -2.09 2.52
C GLU A 154 -9.80 -0.59 2.21
N LEU A 155 -10.09 0.22 3.23
CA LEU A 155 -10.14 1.68 3.09
C LEU A 155 -8.80 2.25 2.63
N PHE A 156 -7.69 1.79 3.20
CA PHE A 156 -6.36 2.23 2.81
C PHE A 156 -6.06 1.90 1.34
N ILE A 157 -6.34 0.66 0.92
CA ILE A 157 -6.17 0.20 -0.47
C ILE A 157 -6.96 1.10 -1.42
N LEU A 158 -8.23 1.36 -1.13
CA LEU A 158 -9.09 2.18 -2.00
C LEU A 158 -8.64 3.64 -2.05
N VAL A 159 -8.25 4.22 -0.92
CA VAL A 159 -7.74 5.59 -0.86
C VAL A 159 -6.45 5.69 -1.67
N VAL A 160 -5.44 4.86 -1.38
CA VAL A 160 -4.18 4.88 -2.12
C VAL A 160 -4.41 4.63 -3.61
N GLY A 161 -5.25 3.66 -3.97
CA GLY A 161 -5.65 3.45 -5.36
C GLY A 161 -6.23 4.71 -6.00
N THR A 162 -7.15 5.38 -5.31
CA THR A 162 -7.76 6.62 -5.84
C THR A 162 -6.77 7.79 -5.95
N LEU A 163 -5.79 7.84 -5.05
CA LEU A 163 -4.72 8.86 -5.08
C LEU A 163 -3.71 8.59 -6.20
N THR A 164 -3.54 7.34 -6.61
CA THR A 164 -2.49 6.91 -7.55
C THR A 164 -2.98 6.65 -8.98
N GLU A 165 -4.25 6.33 -9.15
CA GLU A 165 -4.87 6.08 -10.46
C GLU A 165 -5.34 7.36 -11.16
N VAL A 166 -5.65 7.27 -12.45
CA VAL A 166 -6.14 8.38 -13.28
C VAL A 166 -7.36 7.99 -14.12
N GLY A 167 -8.07 8.99 -14.65
CA GLY A 167 -9.18 8.76 -15.59
C GLY A 167 -10.29 7.87 -15.03
N GLN A 168 -10.77 6.95 -15.88
CA GLN A 168 -11.88 6.05 -15.55
C GLN A 168 -11.56 5.06 -14.44
N ASP A 169 -10.30 4.67 -14.32
CA ASP A 169 -9.83 3.73 -13.31
C ASP A 169 -9.93 4.34 -11.92
N ARG A 170 -9.49 5.60 -11.79
CA ARG A 170 -9.70 6.39 -10.58
C ARG A 170 -11.19 6.55 -10.25
N GLN A 171 -12.01 6.88 -11.25
CA GLN A 171 -13.45 7.08 -11.03
C GLN A 171 -14.13 5.82 -10.50
N THR A 172 -13.71 4.64 -10.96
CA THR A 172 -14.20 3.36 -10.45
C THR A 172 -13.89 3.20 -8.97
N LEU A 173 -12.66 3.52 -8.54
CA LEU A 173 -12.25 3.41 -7.14
C LEU A 173 -12.97 4.44 -6.25
N VAL A 174 -13.25 5.64 -6.75
CA VAL A 174 -14.06 6.65 -6.04
C VAL A 174 -15.45 6.09 -5.70
N VAL A 175 -16.12 5.48 -6.69
CA VAL A 175 -17.46 4.89 -6.49
C VAL A 175 -17.43 3.78 -5.45
N GLU A 176 -16.41 2.92 -5.50
CA GLU A 176 -16.22 1.85 -4.50
C GLU A 176 -15.93 2.41 -3.11
N LEU A 177 -15.07 3.41 -2.99
CA LEU A 177 -14.79 4.08 -1.73
C LEU A 177 -16.05 4.71 -1.13
N GLN A 178 -16.89 5.36 -1.95
CA GLN A 178 -18.18 5.89 -1.50
C GLN A 178 -19.10 4.80 -0.98
N ARG A 179 -19.20 3.67 -1.70
CA ARG A 179 -20.01 2.52 -1.27
C ARG A 179 -19.57 2.04 0.10
N ILE A 180 -18.27 1.89 0.33
CA ILE A 180 -17.71 1.43 1.60
C ILE A 180 -17.91 2.47 2.71
N MET A 181 -17.67 3.74 2.43
CA MET A 181 -17.92 4.82 3.38
C MET A 181 -19.40 4.84 3.82
N ARG A 182 -20.34 4.67 2.89
CA ARG A 182 -21.78 4.58 3.19
C ARG A 182 -22.10 3.37 4.06
N VAL A 183 -21.58 2.19 3.73
CA VAL A 183 -21.80 0.95 4.52
C VAL A 183 -21.26 1.08 5.94
N GLN A 184 -20.10 1.72 6.11
CA GLN A 184 -19.48 1.93 7.43
C GLN A 184 -19.98 3.19 8.17
N GLY A 185 -20.90 3.96 7.58
CA GLY A 185 -21.36 5.23 8.16
C GLY A 185 -20.26 6.30 8.29
N LEU A 186 -19.20 6.21 7.48
CA LEU A 186 -18.05 7.09 7.54
C LEU A 186 -18.30 8.41 6.80
N ARG A 187 -18.01 9.52 7.48
CA ARG A 187 -17.90 10.86 6.88
C ARG A 187 -16.44 11.15 6.50
N TRP A 188 -16.21 12.21 5.73
CA TRP A 188 -14.87 12.64 5.31
C TRP A 188 -13.87 12.71 6.48
N ASN A 189 -14.21 13.41 7.56
CA ASN A 189 -13.32 13.52 8.72
C ASN A 189 -13.02 12.14 9.33
N GLY A 190 -14.02 11.26 9.43
CA GLY A 190 -13.83 9.89 9.93
C GLY A 190 -12.93 9.04 9.02
N LEU A 191 -12.98 9.23 7.70
CA LEU A 191 -12.05 8.60 6.76
C LEU A 191 -10.63 9.10 7.01
N VAL A 192 -10.44 10.42 7.10
CA VAL A 192 -9.12 11.02 7.32
C VAL A 192 -8.54 10.60 8.67
N ASP A 193 -9.34 10.57 9.73
CA ASP A 193 -8.89 10.13 11.06
C ASP A 193 -8.49 8.65 11.06
N LYS A 194 -9.24 7.80 10.37
CA LYS A 194 -8.83 6.39 10.15
C LYS A 194 -7.49 6.32 9.40
N LEU A 195 -7.29 7.10 8.35
CA LEU A 195 -6.02 7.12 7.61
C LEU A 195 -4.86 7.62 8.47
N ARG A 196 -5.04 8.68 9.27
CA ARG A 196 -4.02 9.18 10.19
C ARG A 196 -3.61 8.17 11.24
N SER A 197 -4.58 7.37 11.70
CA SER A 197 -4.32 6.28 12.66
C SER A 197 -3.47 5.14 12.10
N MET A 198 -3.19 5.13 10.79
CA MET A 198 -2.38 4.09 10.15
C MET A 198 -1.23 4.61 9.31
N ALA A 199 -1.28 5.84 8.78
CA ALA A 199 -0.30 6.33 7.81
C ALA A 199 -0.11 7.84 7.90
N TRP A 200 1.12 8.27 7.57
CA TRP A 200 1.46 9.69 7.36
C TRP A 200 0.81 10.21 6.07
N VAL A 201 -0.41 10.71 6.17
CA VAL A 201 -1.15 11.27 5.03
C VAL A 201 -1.15 12.80 5.01
N ASP A 202 -0.93 13.42 6.17
CA ASP A 202 -0.83 14.87 6.30
C ASP A 202 0.43 15.38 5.59
N VAL A 203 0.37 16.59 5.02
CA VAL A 203 1.44 17.19 4.20
C VAL A 203 1.66 16.48 2.87
N VAL A 204 2.17 15.25 2.86
CA VAL A 204 2.59 14.52 1.65
C VAL A 204 1.43 14.26 0.69
N TRP A 205 0.31 13.78 1.21
CA TRP A 205 -0.84 13.38 0.41
C TRP A 205 -1.99 14.41 0.46
N SER A 206 -1.76 15.57 1.09
CA SER A 206 -2.77 16.61 1.34
C SER A 206 -3.51 17.04 0.07
N ALA A 207 -2.78 17.42 -0.99
CA ALA A 207 -3.40 17.84 -2.25
C ALA A 207 -4.21 16.71 -2.92
N GLY A 208 -3.74 15.47 -2.81
CA GLY A 208 -4.44 14.30 -3.32
C GLY A 208 -5.73 14.03 -2.54
N LEU A 209 -5.68 14.16 -1.21
CA LEU A 209 -6.84 14.04 -0.33
C LEU A 209 -7.85 15.17 -0.56
N ASP A 210 -7.41 16.42 -0.77
CA ASP A 210 -8.31 17.53 -1.08
C ASP A 210 -9.06 17.31 -2.40
N LYS A 211 -8.38 16.76 -3.41
CA LYS A 211 -9.01 16.36 -4.66
C LYS A 211 -10.03 15.23 -4.42
N LEU A 212 -9.63 14.21 -3.65
CA LEU A 212 -10.52 13.11 -3.29
C LEU A 212 -11.78 13.60 -2.56
N HIS A 213 -11.64 14.52 -1.62
CA HIS A 213 -12.76 15.10 -0.88
C HIS A 213 -13.78 15.75 -1.84
N LYS A 214 -13.29 16.53 -2.81
CA LYS A 214 -14.15 17.16 -3.83
C LYS A 214 -14.90 16.13 -4.66
N ASP A 215 -14.21 15.08 -5.10
CA ASP A 215 -14.85 14.04 -5.92
C ASP A 215 -15.90 13.24 -5.14
N LEU A 216 -15.63 12.97 -3.86
CA LEU A 216 -16.59 12.29 -2.98
C LEU A 216 -17.82 13.15 -2.66
N ALA A 217 -17.75 14.47 -2.82
CA ALA A 217 -18.85 15.39 -2.58
C ALA A 217 -19.79 15.59 -3.80
N ILE A 218 -19.36 15.17 -5.00
CA ILE A 218 -20.07 15.41 -6.27
C ILE A 218 -20.97 14.21 -6.66
N LEU A 219 -20.90 13.08 -5.95
CA LEU A 219 -21.53 11.77 -6.28
C LEU A 219 -22.29 11.16 -5.10
#